data_AF-A0A1I7UKR6-F1
#
_entry.id   AF-A0A1I7UKR6-F1
#
_cell.length_a   1.000
_cell.length_b   1.000
_cell.length_c   1.000
_cell.angle_alpha   90.00
_cell.angle_beta   90.00
_cell.angle_gamma   90.00
#
_symmetry.space_group_name_H-M   'P 1'
#
loop_
_entity.id
_entity.type
_entity.pdbx_description
1 polymer ?
#
loop_
_entity_poly.entity_id
_entity_poly.type
_entity_poly.pdbx_seq_one_letter_code
_entity_poly.pdbx_strand_id
1 'polypeptide(L)'
;MDILMRRISIQLFFLSKKYQLLNVAQILERRLVLDEYLLSFKTIFAYDLNHLLAMRLRKLKSSEELTSILRMRNIDQMSGEAMKQCVKFFFEH
;
A
#
# COMPACT_ATOMS: atom_id res chain seq x y z
N MET A 1 11.29 -16.79 -5.15
CA MET A 1 10.81 -15.97 -6.28
C MET A 1 11.96 -15.09 -6.74
N ASP A 2 12.43 -15.28 -7.97
CA ASP A 2 13.50 -14.45 -8.55
C ASP A 2 13.14 -12.96 -8.56
N ILE A 3 14.16 -12.12 -8.42
CA ILE A 3 14.05 -10.65 -8.44
C ILE A 3 13.31 -10.16 -9.70
N LEU A 4 13.55 -10.83 -10.84
CA LEU A 4 12.91 -10.53 -12.12
C LEU A 4 11.39 -10.75 -12.06
N MET A 5 10.94 -11.85 -11.47
CA MET A 5 9.52 -12.20 -11.35
C MET A 5 8.76 -11.23 -10.45
N ARG A 6 9.42 -10.71 -9.41
CA ARG A 6 8.85 -9.65 -8.55
C ARG A 6 8.65 -8.36 -9.34
N ARG A 7 9.65 -7.96 -10.12
CA ARG A 7 9.61 -6.73 -10.91
C ARG A 7 8.50 -6.76 -11.98
N ILE A 8 8.34 -7.90 -12.65
CA ILE A 8 7.25 -8.13 -13.61
C ILE A 8 5.88 -8.06 -12.91
N SER A 9 5.72 -8.69 -11.74
CA SER A 9 4.45 -8.70 -11.01
C SER A 9 3.97 -7.29 -10.64
N ILE A 10 4.88 -6.39 -10.28
CA ILE A 10 4.58 -4.99 -9.97
C ILE A 10 4.15 -4.21 -11.22
N GLN A 11 4.87 -4.39 -12.33
CA GLN A 11 4.52 -3.74 -13.59
C GLN A 11 3.12 -4.18 -14.05
N LEU A 12 2.83 -5.48 -13.98
CA LEU A 12 1.50 -6.01 -14.28
C LEU A 12 0.44 -5.47 -13.33
N PHE A 13 0.77 -5.26 -12.06
CA PHE A 13 -0.16 -4.70 -11.08
C PHE A 13 -0.52 -3.24 -11.42
N PHE A 14 0.45 -2.41 -11.77
CA PHE A 14 0.16 -1.03 -12.18
C PHE A 14 -0.61 -0.96 -13.50
N LEU A 15 -0.28 -1.82 -14.45
CA LEU A 15 -1.02 -1.92 -15.71
C LEU A 15 -2.46 -2.36 -15.47
N SER A 16 -2.70 -3.37 -14.63
CA SER A 16 -4.05 -3.83 -14.33
C SER A 16 -4.88 -2.75 -13.64
N LYS A 17 -4.29 -1.97 -12.71
CA LYS A 17 -4.95 -0.80 -12.11
C LYS A 17 -5.23 0.29 -13.15
N LYS A 18 -4.26 0.61 -14.01
CA LYS A 18 -4.40 1.62 -15.08
C LYS A 18 -5.54 1.28 -16.05
N TYR A 19 -5.67 0.02 -16.43
CA TYR A 19 -6.71 -0.46 -17.34
C TYR A 19 -7.98 -0.96 -16.62
N GLN A 20 -8.11 -0.72 -15.32
CA GLN A 20 -9.27 -1.11 -14.51
C GLN A 20 -9.62 -2.60 -14.58
N LEU A 21 -8.60 -3.47 -14.74
CA LEU A 21 -8.74 -4.92 -14.71
C LEU A 21 -8.84 -5.42 -13.26
N LEU A 22 -9.99 -5.15 -12.62
CA LEU A 22 -10.17 -5.30 -11.17
C LEU A 22 -9.79 -6.69 -10.64
N ASN A 23 -10.23 -7.77 -11.30
CA ASN A 23 -9.92 -9.13 -10.87
C ASN A 23 -8.42 -9.43 -10.93
N VAL A 24 -7.74 -8.95 -11.99
CA VAL A 24 -6.29 -9.13 -12.16
C VAL A 24 -5.53 -8.31 -11.13
N ALA A 25 -5.97 -7.07 -10.87
CA ALA A 25 -5.39 -6.22 -9.84
C ALA A 25 -5.49 -6.87 -8.45
N GLN A 26 -6.64 -7.44 -8.09
CA GLN A 26 -6.82 -8.13 -6.81
C GLN A 26 -5.90 -9.35 -6.66
N ILE A 27 -5.78 -10.19 -7.69
CA ILE A 27 -4.89 -11.37 -7.67
C ILE A 27 -3.42 -10.93 -7.49
N LEU A 28 -2.99 -9.92 -8.24
CA LEU A 28 -1.64 -9.40 -8.16
C LEU A 28 -1.36 -8.71 -6.83
N GLU A 29 -2.32 -7.97 -6.27
CA GLU A 29 -2.20 -7.36 -4.94
C GLU A 29 -2.02 -8.42 -3.85
N ARG A 30 -2.84 -9.48 -3.86
CA ARG A 30 -2.70 -10.61 -2.92
C ARG A 30 -1.33 -11.26 -3.04
N ARG A 31 -0.82 -11.43 -4.26
CA ARG A 31 0.53 -11.96 -4.50
C ARG A 31 1.61 -11.04 -3.92
N LEU A 32 1.49 -9.73 -4.10
CA LEU A 32 2.43 -8.75 -3.52
C LEU A 32 2.41 -8.78 -1.99
N VAL A 33 1.23 -8.96 -1.38
CA VAL A 33 1.08 -9.14 0.08
C VAL A 33 1.76 -10.44 0.55
N LEU A 34 1.53 -11.56 -0.15
CA LEU A 34 2.14 -12.86 0.18
C LEU A 34 3.67 -12.84 0.05
N ASP A 35 4.20 -12.13 -0.95
CA ASP A 35 5.64 -11.95 -1.13
C ASP A 35 6.25 -10.94 -0.12
N GLU A 36 5.44 -10.44 0.82
CA GLU A 36 5.74 -9.37 1.77
C GLU A 36 6.39 -8.14 1.12
N TYR A 37 6.00 -7.87 -0.12
CA TYR A 37 6.70 -6.89 -0.92
C TYR A 37 6.49 -5.48 -0.35
N LEU A 38 7.59 -4.84 0.04
CA LEU A 38 7.57 -3.54 0.71
C LEU A 38 7.46 -2.42 -0.32
N LEU A 39 6.23 -2.14 -0.77
CA LEU A 39 5.96 -0.89 -1.47
C LEU A 39 6.14 0.31 -0.53
N SER A 40 6.57 1.42 -1.13
CA SER A 40 6.68 2.68 -0.41
C SER A 40 5.28 3.20 -0.06
N PHE A 41 5.12 3.87 1.09
CA PHE A 41 3.86 4.51 1.46
C PHE A 41 3.39 5.51 0.40
N LYS A 42 4.31 6.18 -0.32
CA LYS A 42 3.98 7.05 -1.45
C LYS A 42 3.17 6.31 -2.51
N THR A 43 3.65 5.14 -2.91
CA THR A 43 3.00 4.29 -3.91
C THR A 43 1.68 3.74 -3.38
N ILE A 44 1.65 3.32 -2.12
CA ILE A 44 0.44 2.76 -1.50
C ILE A 44 -0.69 3.79 -1.49
N PHE A 45 -0.40 5.03 -1.09
CA PHE A 45 -1.40 6.11 -1.08
C PHE A 45 -1.81 6.53 -2.50
N ALA A 46 -0.86 6.67 -3.44
CA ALA A 46 -1.15 7.13 -4.79
C ALA A 46 -2.07 6.18 -5.60
N TYR A 47 -2.14 4.90 -5.23
CA TYR A 47 -2.95 3.89 -5.93
C TYR A 47 -4.07 3.30 -5.07
N ASP A 48 -4.32 3.86 -3.88
CA ASP A 48 -5.31 3.40 -2.91
C ASP A 48 -5.18 1.91 -2.56
N LEU A 49 -3.97 1.49 -2.21
CA LEU A 49 -3.63 0.08 -1.94
C LEU A 49 -3.95 -0.31 -0.50
N ASN A 50 -5.22 -0.30 -0.13
CA ASN A 50 -5.67 -0.41 1.27
C ASN A 50 -5.27 -1.73 1.95
N HIS A 51 -5.15 -2.85 1.23
CA HIS A 51 -4.70 -4.11 1.83
C HIS A 51 -3.19 -4.06 2.16
N LEU A 52 -2.40 -3.51 1.24
CA LEU A 52 -0.97 -3.29 1.46
C LEU A 52 -0.71 -2.23 2.54
N LEU A 53 -1.55 -1.20 2.62
CA LEU A 53 -1.49 -0.20 3.68
C LEU A 53 -1.68 -0.84 5.05
N ALA A 54 -2.75 -1.61 5.24
CA ALA A 54 -3.00 -2.32 6.50
C ALA A 54 -1.81 -3.23 6.90
N MET A 55 -1.23 -3.96 5.94
CA MET A 55 -0.04 -4.79 6.20
C MET A 55 1.16 -3.94 6.63
N ARG A 56 1.39 -2.78 5.99
CA ARG A 56 2.53 -1.90 6.30
C ARG A 56 2.37 -1.18 7.62
N LEU A 57 1.15 -0.74 7.96
CA LEU A 57 0.84 -0.14 9.25
C LEU A 57 1.12 -1.11 10.39
N ARG A 58 0.74 -2.39 10.27
CA ARG A 58 1.06 -3.42 11.27
C ARG A 58 2.56 -3.67 11.50
N LYS A 59 3.41 -3.23 10.57
CA LYS A 59 4.87 -3.35 10.67
C LYS A 59 5.54 -2.09 11.22
N LEU A 60 4.80 -0.98 11.37
CA LEU A 60 5.31 0.22 12.02
C LEU A 60 5.45 -0.03 13.51
N LYS A 61 6.48 0.54 14.12
CA LYS A 61 6.76 0.35 15.55
C LYS A 61 6.03 1.36 16.43
N SER A 62 5.68 2.52 15.88
CA SER A 62 5.06 3.60 16.66
C SER A 62 4.28 4.59 15.81
N SER A 63 3.48 5.41 16.49
CA SER A 63 2.73 6.52 15.91
C SER A 63 3.64 7.64 15.38
N GLU A 64 4.85 7.82 15.92
CA GLU A 64 5.83 8.78 15.41
C GLU A 64 6.36 8.41 14.02
N GLU A 65 6.55 7.11 13.75
CA GLU A 65 6.93 6.64 12.42
C GLU A 65 5.83 6.98 11.39
N LEU A 66 4.57 6.70 11.72
CA LEU A 66 3.44 7.04 10.86
C LEU A 66 3.33 8.55 10.64
N THR A 67 3.48 9.35 11.70
CA THR A 67 3.45 10.81 11.62
C THR A 67 4.52 11.35 10.66
N SER A 68 5.75 10.81 10.74
CA SER A 68 6.85 11.19 9.86
C SER A 68 6.54 10.87 8.39
N ILE A 69 5.95 9.70 8.13
CA ILE A 69 5.50 9.32 6.80
C ILE A 69 4.42 10.29 6.28
N LEU A 70 3.41 10.59 7.09
CA LEU A 70 2.29 11.45 6.69
C LEU A 70 2.73 12.89 6.43
N ARG A 71 3.67 13.44 7.22
CA ARG A 71 4.25 14.78 6.98
C ARG A 71 4.94 14.90 5.62
N MET A 72 5.50 13.81 5.10
CA MET A 72 6.14 13.78 3.79
C MET A 72 5.15 13.58 2.63
N ARG A 73 3.84 13.58 2.89
CA ARG A 73 2.81 13.24 1.91
C ARG A 73 1.74 14.33 1.86
N ASN A 74 1.09 14.42 0.70
CA ASN A 74 -0.10 15.25 0.56
C ASN A 74 -1.31 14.46 1.09
N ILE A 75 -1.63 14.67 2.37
CA ILE A 75 -2.68 13.96 3.08
C ILE A 75 -4.05 14.24 2.44
N ASP A 76 -4.25 15.42 1.84
CA ASP A 76 -5.51 15.82 1.19
C ASP A 76 -5.85 14.97 -0.04
N GLN A 77 -4.84 14.33 -0.63
CA GLN A 77 -5.01 13.45 -1.79
C GLN A 77 -5.21 11.97 -1.41
N MET A 78 -5.20 11.63 -0.12
CA MET A 78 -5.44 10.26 0.33
C MET A 78 -6.91 9.90 0.20
N SER A 79 -7.20 8.65 -0.20
CA SER A 79 -8.56 8.14 -0.09
C SER A 79 -9.04 8.11 1.37
N GLY A 80 -10.34 8.30 1.55
CA GLY A 80 -10.97 8.24 2.88
C GLY A 80 -10.75 6.90 3.57
N GLU A 81 -10.64 5.80 2.83
CA GLU A 81 -10.33 4.48 3.39
C GLU A 81 -8.88 4.42 3.92
N ALA A 82 -7.91 4.92 3.15
CA ALA A 82 -6.53 5.02 3.62
C ALA A 82 -6.42 5.89 4.87
N MET A 83 -7.11 7.03 4.90
CA MET A 83 -7.18 7.91 6.07
C MET A 83 -7.75 7.19 7.29
N LYS A 84 -8.88 6.48 7.15
CA LYS A 84 -9.48 5.70 8.23
C LYS A 84 -8.51 4.68 8.82
N GLN A 85 -7.74 3.98 7.96
CA GLN A 85 -6.74 3.03 8.43
C GLN A 85 -5.61 3.70 9.21
N CYS A 86 -5.12 4.86 8.75
CA CYS A 86 -4.11 5.64 9.48
C CYS A 86 -4.63 6.13 10.82
N VAL A 87 -5.84 6.69 10.86
CA VAL A 87 -6.50 7.14 12.11
C VAL A 87 -6.68 5.98 13.07
N LYS A 88 -7.16 4.83 12.59
CA LYS A 88 -7.30 3.62 13.39
C LYS A 88 -5.97 3.20 14.02
N PHE A 89 -4.88 3.25 13.26
CA PHE A 89 -3.55 2.94 13.78
C PHE A 89 -3.16 3.84 14.96
N PHE A 90 -3.42 5.15 14.88
CA PHE A 90 -3.15 6.10 15.97
C PHE A 90 -3.98 5.88 17.24
N PHE A 91 -5.13 5.22 17.15
CA PHE A 91 -5.94 4.89 18.33
C PHE A 91 -5.56 3.55 18.96
N GLU A 92 -4.95 2.65 18.17
CA GLU A 92 -4.58 1.30 18.60
C GLU A 92 -3.10 1.21 19.05
N HIS A 93 -2.27 2.22 18.75
CA HIS A 93 -0.84 2.32 19.08
C HIS A 93 -0.50 3.73 19.56
#